data_AF-A0A831W1U9-F1
#
_entry.id   AF-A0A831W1U9-F1
#
_cell.length_a   1.000
_cell.length_b   1.000
_cell.length_c   1.000
_cell.angle_alpha   90.00
_cell.angle_beta   90.00
_cell.angle_gamma   90.00
#
_symmetry.space_group_name_H-M   'P 1'
#
loop_
_entity.id
_entity.type
_entity.pdbx_description
1 polymer ?
#
loop_
_entity_poly.entity_id
_entity_poly.type
_entity_poly.pdbx_seq_one_letter_code
_entity_poly.pdbx_strand_id
1 'polypeptide(L)'
;MGAAGCRSRLDPLFSGRLLHRRPHRIDPRRARIPDRGGLAHRPDHRQGGESRLSPPHGQRGFSLLEVLVAFVLLAMALALILQIFSTGVAASGRTAAHGRAVTLATSLLARLDAEPVLREEQRSGSNDGMRWRMAIQPAPEPLAGSGQTGGDGAKLYRIRLQIRWQRDGGGGEVTLQTLRLGGRS
;
A
#
# COMPACT_ATOMS: atom_id res chain seq x y z
N MET A 1 46.04 34.56 -3.39
CA MET A 1 45.71 33.72 -2.23
C MET A 1 44.47 32.89 -2.60
N GLY A 2 44.67 31.70 -3.15
CA GLY A 2 43.61 30.79 -3.59
C GLY A 2 43.50 29.62 -2.62
N ALA A 3 42.32 29.42 -2.05
CA ALA A 3 42.03 28.28 -1.18
C ALA A 3 41.20 27.27 -1.97
N ALA A 4 41.89 26.25 -2.50
CA ALA A 4 41.29 25.03 -2.99
C ALA A 4 40.76 24.21 -1.80
N GLY A 5 39.45 23.97 -1.76
CA GLY A 5 38.77 23.17 -0.73
C GLY A 5 37.96 22.05 -1.37
N CYS A 6 38.63 21.09 -1.99
CA CYS A 6 38.06 19.83 -2.41
C CYS A 6 38.02 18.89 -1.20
N ARG A 7 36.84 18.33 -0.84
CA ARG A 7 36.68 17.11 -0.01
C ARG A 7 35.22 16.67 0.02
N SER A 8 34.85 15.87 -0.97
CA SER A 8 33.69 14.98 -0.96
C SER A 8 33.96 13.76 -0.07
N ARG A 9 33.04 13.42 0.84
CA ARG A 9 33.03 12.17 1.60
C ARG A 9 31.61 11.58 1.66
N LEU A 10 31.55 10.29 1.29
CA LEU A 10 30.66 9.22 1.78
C LEU A 10 29.17 9.35 1.36
N ASP A 11 28.48 8.37 0.74
CA ASP A 11 28.56 6.91 0.78
C ASP A 11 27.98 6.28 -0.51
N PRO A 12 28.51 5.13 -0.98
CA PRO A 12 27.71 4.14 -1.68
C PRO A 12 27.64 2.84 -0.87
N LEU A 13 26.54 2.64 -0.15
CA LEU A 13 26.13 1.31 0.28
C LEU A 13 25.46 0.60 -0.90
N PHE A 14 25.79 -0.68 -1.08
CA PHE A 14 25.29 -1.64 -2.08
C PHE A 14 25.99 -1.70 -3.44
N SER A 15 27.01 -2.54 -3.55
CA SER A 15 26.98 -3.68 -4.49
C SER A 15 28.30 -4.45 -4.45
N GLY A 16 28.21 -5.74 -4.18
CA GLY A 16 29.39 -6.60 -4.19
C GLY A 16 29.06 -8.03 -3.83
N ARG A 17 28.10 -8.65 -4.52
CA ARG A 17 27.98 -10.11 -4.50
C ARG A 17 29.24 -10.68 -5.12
N LEU A 18 30.04 -11.31 -4.26
CA LEU A 18 31.22 -12.08 -4.56
C LEU A 18 30.92 -13.12 -5.65
N LEU A 19 31.40 -12.86 -6.87
CA LEU A 19 31.55 -13.88 -7.90
C LEU A 19 32.68 -14.81 -7.46
N HIS A 20 32.31 -16.02 -7.04
CA HIS A 20 33.23 -17.09 -6.68
C HIS A 20 33.91 -17.62 -7.96
N ARG A 21 35.00 -16.95 -8.38
CA ARG A 21 35.83 -17.35 -9.52
C ARG A 21 36.98 -18.22 -9.00
N ARG A 22 36.84 -19.56 -9.07
CA ARG A 22 37.95 -20.48 -8.81
C ARG A 22 38.79 -20.63 -10.09
N PRO A 23 40.11 -20.40 -10.06
CA PRO A 23 40.97 -20.65 -11.22
C PRO A 23 41.34 -22.13 -11.32
N HIS A 24 41.22 -22.67 -12.54
CA HIS A 24 41.78 -23.94 -12.96
C HIS A 24 43.32 -23.89 -12.87
N ARG A 25 43.93 -24.80 -12.11
CA ARG A 25 45.38 -25.00 -12.07
C ARG A 25 45.75 -26.08 -13.10
N ILE A 26 46.59 -25.71 -14.05
CA ILE A 26 47.20 -26.59 -15.05
C ILE A 26 48.49 -27.14 -14.41
N ASP A 27 48.63 -28.47 -14.28
CA ASP A 27 49.85 -29.12 -13.78
C ASP A 27 50.48 -29.97 -14.90
N PRO A 28 51.75 -29.72 -15.28
CA PRO A 28 52.47 -30.55 -16.24
C PRO A 28 53.30 -31.66 -15.57
N ARG A 29 52.96 -32.90 -15.94
CA ARG A 29 53.77 -34.12 -16.11
C ARG A 29 55.24 -34.19 -15.58
N ARG A 30 55.42 -35.20 -14.71
CA ARG A 30 56.40 -36.32 -14.71
C ARG A 30 57.93 -36.09 -14.68
N ALA A 31 58.57 -36.68 -13.67
CA ALA A 31 59.75 -37.58 -13.74
C ALA A 31 59.89 -38.32 -12.37
N ARG A 32 59.47 -39.59 -12.21
CA ARG A 32 60.22 -40.88 -12.28
C ARG A 32 61.63 -40.88 -11.67
N ILE A 33 61.84 -41.70 -10.62
CA ILE A 33 62.97 -42.65 -10.36
C ILE A 33 62.56 -43.59 -9.20
N PRO A 34 62.90 -44.90 -9.22
CA PRO A 34 62.48 -45.90 -8.22
C PRO A 34 63.59 -46.24 -7.22
N ASP A 35 63.24 -46.76 -6.03
CA ASP A 35 64.07 -47.79 -5.40
C ASP A 35 63.29 -48.74 -4.46
N ARG A 36 63.78 -49.97 -4.43
CA ARG A 36 63.21 -51.20 -3.85
C ARG A 36 63.71 -51.42 -2.41
N GLY A 37 62.86 -52.02 -1.59
CA GLY A 37 63.29 -52.79 -0.42
C GLY A 37 62.20 -52.96 0.63
N GLY A 38 61.58 -54.14 0.70
CA GLY A 38 60.63 -54.45 1.77
C GLY A 38 59.64 -55.55 1.42
N LEU A 39 60.12 -56.79 1.38
CA LEU A 39 59.31 -57.99 1.28
C LEU A 39 58.58 -58.21 2.61
N ALA A 40 57.25 -58.06 2.61
CA ALA A 40 56.39 -58.70 3.58
C ALA A 40 55.12 -59.20 2.89
N HIS A 41 55.05 -60.52 2.86
CA HIS A 41 53.94 -61.37 2.50
C HIS A 41 52.63 -60.91 3.18
N ARG A 42 51.62 -60.56 2.38
CA ARG A 42 50.24 -60.35 2.83
C ARG A 42 49.30 -60.98 1.80
N PRO A 43 48.30 -61.79 2.22
CA PRO A 43 47.58 -62.66 1.30
C PRO A 43 46.66 -61.85 0.37
N ASP A 44 46.60 -62.36 -0.86
CA ASP A 44 45.85 -61.88 -2.01
C ASP A 44 44.35 -62.12 -1.81
N HIS A 45 43.58 -61.05 -1.57
CA HIS A 45 42.15 -61.02 -1.82
C HIS A 45 41.90 -60.26 -3.13
N ARG A 46 42.08 -60.98 -4.23
CA ARG A 46 41.49 -60.70 -5.53
C ARG A 46 39.97 -60.66 -5.42
N GLN A 47 39.43 -59.45 -5.42
CA GLN A 47 38.10 -59.07 -5.90
C GLN A 47 38.20 -57.54 -6.08
N GLY A 48 38.43 -57.01 -7.29
CA GLY A 48 37.50 -57.17 -8.40
C GLY A 48 36.24 -56.35 -8.10
N GLY A 49 36.38 -55.03 -8.00
CA GLY A 49 35.29 -54.13 -7.59
C GLY A 49 35.57 -52.72 -8.06
N GLU A 50 35.28 -52.50 -9.34
CA GLU A 50 35.42 -51.25 -10.07
C GLU A 50 34.92 -50.04 -9.29
N SER A 51 35.67 -48.96 -9.42
CA SER A 51 35.29 -47.59 -9.11
C SER A 51 34.03 -47.20 -9.88
N ARG A 52 32.84 -47.55 -9.37
CA ARG A 52 31.61 -46.92 -9.81
C ARG A 52 31.43 -45.63 -9.05
N LEU A 53 32.13 -44.61 -9.52
CA LEU A 53 31.64 -43.25 -9.44
C LEU A 53 30.24 -43.29 -10.08
N SER A 54 29.20 -43.36 -9.26
CA SER A 54 27.83 -43.25 -9.74
C SER A 54 27.76 -41.97 -10.58
N PRO A 55 27.37 -42.04 -11.86
CA PRO A 55 27.13 -40.83 -12.63
C PRO A 55 26.06 -40.02 -11.90
N PRO A 56 26.14 -38.69 -11.87
CA PRO A 56 25.02 -37.89 -11.38
C PRO A 56 23.81 -38.31 -12.20
N HIS A 57 22.73 -38.75 -11.53
CA HIS A 57 21.45 -39.03 -12.14
C HIS A 57 20.84 -37.72 -12.63
N GLY A 58 21.41 -37.19 -13.71
CA GLY A 58 20.95 -36.01 -14.43
C GLY A 58 19.95 -36.43 -15.49
N GLN A 59 18.92 -37.18 -15.12
CA GLN A 59 17.76 -37.33 -16.00
C GLN A 59 16.87 -36.11 -15.77
N ARG A 60 17.25 -35.00 -16.40
CA ARG A 60 16.42 -33.80 -16.53
C ARG A 60 15.42 -34.02 -17.66
N GLY A 61 14.48 -34.93 -17.46
CA GLY A 61 13.25 -34.98 -18.23
C GLY A 61 12.27 -33.99 -17.62
N PHE A 62 11.64 -33.15 -18.44
CA PHE A 62 10.51 -32.33 -18.02
C PHE A 62 9.47 -33.24 -17.37
N SER A 63 9.27 -33.10 -16.06
CA SER A 63 8.21 -33.85 -15.40
C SER A 63 6.88 -33.22 -15.76
N LEU A 64 5.87 -34.01 -16.10
CA LEU A 64 4.48 -33.53 -16.23
C LEU A 64 4.05 -32.76 -14.96
N LEU A 65 4.56 -33.18 -13.81
CA LEU A 65 4.34 -32.53 -12.53
C LEU A 65 4.91 -31.10 -12.49
N GLU A 66 5.98 -30.80 -13.23
CA GLU A 66 6.54 -29.45 -13.28
C GLU A 66 5.62 -28.47 -13.99
N VAL A 67 5.05 -28.87 -15.14
CA VAL A 67 4.05 -28.06 -15.86
C VAL A 67 2.77 -27.89 -15.03
N LEU A 68 2.35 -28.95 -14.32
CA LEU A 68 1.21 -28.90 -13.41
C LEU A 68 1.45 -27.91 -12.27
N VAL A 69 2.58 -28.01 -11.58
CA VAL A 69 2.93 -27.11 -10.47
C VAL A 69 3.07 -25.68 -10.98
N ALA A 70 3.70 -25.47 -12.14
CA ALA A 70 3.79 -24.15 -12.76
C ALA A 70 2.39 -23.56 -13.04
N PHE A 71 1.45 -24.37 -13.54
CA PHE A 71 0.08 -23.93 -13.77
C PHE A 71 -0.66 -23.61 -12.46
N VAL A 72 -0.48 -24.42 -11.42
CA VAL A 72 -1.05 -24.17 -10.09
C VAL A 72 -0.53 -22.86 -9.51
N LEU A 73 0.79 -22.64 -9.55
CA LEU A 73 1.40 -21.39 -9.08
C LEU A 73 0.96 -20.19 -9.91
N LEU A 74 0.83 -20.35 -11.23
CA LEU A 74 0.32 -19.32 -12.12
C LEU A 74 -1.13 -18.96 -11.77
N ALA A 75 -1.99 -19.96 -11.58
CA ALA A 75 -3.38 -19.76 -11.20
C ALA A 75 -3.50 -19.06 -9.83
N MET A 76 -2.67 -19.45 -8.86
CA MET A 76 -2.60 -18.79 -7.55
C MET A 76 -2.14 -17.34 -7.68
N ALA A 77 -1.07 -17.08 -8.44
CA ALA A 77 -0.57 -15.73 -8.68
C ALA A 77 -1.65 -14.86 -9.35
N LEU A 78 -2.34 -15.40 -10.35
CA LEU A 78 -3.43 -14.70 -11.04
C LEU A 78 -4.59 -14.39 -10.08
N ALA A 79 -4.99 -15.34 -9.23
CA ALA A 79 -6.04 -15.14 -8.25
C ALA A 79 -5.68 -14.03 -7.25
N LEU A 80 -4.44 -14.01 -6.76
CA LEU A 80 -3.94 -12.95 -5.88
C LEU A 80 -3.95 -11.58 -6.57
N ILE A 81 -3.51 -11.52 -7.84
CA ILE A 81 -3.55 -10.29 -8.64
C ILE A 81 -5.01 -9.82 -8.79
N LEU A 82 -5.93 -10.69 -9.22
CA LEU A 82 -7.35 -10.36 -9.36
C LEU A 82 -7.96 -9.87 -8.04
N GLN A 83 -7.59 -10.48 -6.92
CA GLN A 83 -8.05 -10.05 -5.60
C GLN A 83 -7.59 -8.63 -5.27
N ILE A 84 -6.31 -8.30 -5.51
CA ILE A 84 -5.76 -6.95 -5.29
C ILE A 84 -6.42 -5.92 -6.22
N PHE A 85 -6.62 -6.26 -7.49
CA PHE A 85 -7.31 -5.38 -8.43
C PHE A 85 -8.77 -5.16 -8.03
N SER A 86 -9.46 -6.21 -7.60
CA SER A 86 -10.86 -6.15 -7.17
C SER A 86 -11.04 -5.25 -5.94
N THR A 87 -10.12 -5.33 -4.96
CA THR A 87 -10.14 -4.44 -3.80
C THR A 87 -9.81 -2.99 -4.19
N GLY A 88 -8.90 -2.77 -5.13
CA GLY A 88 -8.60 -1.46 -5.69
C GLY A 88 -9.80 -0.80 -6.38
N VAL A 89 -10.49 -1.52 -7.26
CA VAL A 89 -11.70 -1.03 -7.96
C VAL A 89 -12.82 -0.70 -6.96
N ALA A 90 -13.03 -1.55 -5.95
CA ALA A 90 -14.00 -1.29 -4.90
C ALA A 90 -13.65 -0.02 -4.08
N ALA A 91 -12.35 0.22 -3.83
CA ALA A 91 -11.89 1.44 -3.17
C ALA A 91 -12.14 2.70 -4.03
N SER A 92 -11.90 2.65 -5.34
CA SER A 92 -12.17 3.76 -6.25
C SER A 92 -13.65 4.17 -6.27
N GLY A 93 -14.57 3.20 -6.22
CA GLY A 93 -16.01 3.47 -6.14
C GLY A 93 -16.42 4.22 -4.87
N ARG A 94 -15.78 3.94 -3.73
CA ARG A 94 -16.03 4.64 -2.46
C ARG A 94 -15.59 6.10 -2.53
N THR A 95 -14.44 6.38 -3.15
CA THR A 95 -13.94 7.75 -3.35
C THR A 95 -14.88 8.58 -4.23
N ALA A 96 -15.43 7.98 -5.29
CA ALA A 96 -16.39 8.66 -6.16
C ALA A 96 -17.71 9.01 -5.45
N ALA A 97 -18.25 8.11 -4.63
CA ALA A 97 -19.45 8.37 -3.84
C ALA A 97 -19.23 9.48 -2.80
N HIS A 98 -18.07 9.48 -2.15
CA HIS A 98 -17.68 10.53 -1.21
C HIS A 98 -17.57 11.90 -1.91
N GLY A 99 -16.92 11.96 -3.07
CA GLY A 99 -16.82 13.19 -3.86
C GLY A 99 -18.21 13.76 -4.22
N ARG A 100 -19.12 12.92 -4.69
CA ARG A 100 -20.51 13.32 -4.98
C ARG A 100 -21.25 13.83 -3.74
N ALA A 101 -21.08 13.18 -2.59
CA ALA A 101 -21.67 13.62 -1.33
C ALA A 101 -21.14 15.00 -0.92
N VAL A 102 -19.84 15.25 -1.04
CA VAL A 102 -19.25 16.56 -0.76
C VAL A 102 -19.77 17.63 -1.73
N THR A 103 -19.84 17.34 -3.03
CA THR A 103 -20.43 18.28 -4.01
C THR A 103 -21.88 18.61 -3.67
N LEU A 104 -22.69 17.62 -3.29
CA LEU A 104 -24.07 17.84 -2.83
C LEU A 104 -24.09 18.70 -1.56
N ALA A 105 -23.20 18.43 -0.60
CA ALA A 105 -23.10 19.20 0.63
C ALA A 105 -22.79 20.68 0.36
N THR A 106 -21.79 20.94 -0.48
CA THR A 106 -21.40 22.30 -0.87
C THR A 106 -22.53 23.00 -1.61
N SER A 107 -23.26 22.32 -2.51
CA SER A 107 -24.42 22.90 -3.19
C SER A 107 -25.53 23.28 -2.21
N LEU A 108 -25.83 22.43 -1.22
CA LEU A 108 -26.84 22.70 -0.20
C LEU A 108 -26.44 23.87 0.71
N LEU A 109 -25.17 23.95 1.10
CA LEU A 109 -24.65 25.08 1.88
C LEU A 109 -24.65 26.38 1.06
N ALA A 110 -24.27 26.33 -0.22
CA ALA A 110 -24.29 27.51 -1.08
C ALA A 110 -25.72 28.07 -1.30
N ARG A 111 -26.74 27.20 -1.31
CA ARG A 111 -28.15 27.64 -1.33
C ARG A 111 -28.54 28.38 -0.05
N LEU A 112 -28.04 27.93 1.10
CA LEU A 112 -28.25 28.64 2.36
C LEU A 112 -27.57 30.00 2.34
N ASP A 113 -26.37 30.12 1.78
CA ASP A 113 -25.64 31.40 1.70
C ASP A 113 -26.40 32.49 0.92
N ALA A 114 -27.26 32.09 -0.01
CA ALA A 114 -28.15 33.01 -0.71
C ALA A 114 -29.33 33.53 0.14
N GLU A 115 -29.61 32.92 1.30
CA GLU A 115 -30.68 33.36 2.20
C GLU A 115 -30.17 34.49 3.12
N PRO A 116 -30.83 35.66 3.13
CA PRO A 116 -30.38 36.84 3.89
C PRO A 116 -30.63 36.71 5.39
N VAL A 117 -31.62 35.92 5.81
CA VAL A 117 -32.00 35.74 7.21
C VAL A 117 -32.02 34.25 7.54
N LEU A 118 -31.15 33.83 8.46
CA LEU A 118 -31.14 32.47 8.99
C LEU A 118 -32.19 32.32 10.08
N ARG A 119 -32.95 31.23 10.00
CA ARG A 119 -33.91 30.84 11.03
C ARG A 119 -33.55 29.45 11.52
N GLU A 120 -33.91 29.17 12.77
CA GLU A 120 -33.84 27.81 13.27
C GLU A 120 -34.78 26.93 12.45
N GLU A 121 -34.22 25.91 11.81
CA GLU A 121 -34.96 25.08 10.87
C GLU A 121 -34.29 23.72 10.71
N GLN A 122 -35.09 22.70 10.42
CA GLN A 122 -34.59 21.41 9.95
C GLN A 122 -35.09 21.16 8.53
N ARG A 123 -34.16 20.88 7.62
CA ARG A 123 -34.46 20.51 6.23
C ARG A 123 -34.00 19.09 5.98
N SER A 124 -34.74 18.36 5.16
CA SER A 124 -34.31 17.01 4.74
C SER A 124 -34.78 16.72 3.33
N GLY A 125 -34.11 15.77 2.68
CA GLY A 125 -34.48 15.37 1.34
C GLY A 125 -33.63 14.23 0.83
N SER A 126 -33.80 13.94 -0.45
CA SER A 126 -32.96 12.99 -1.17
C SER A 126 -32.60 13.54 -2.54
N ASN A 127 -31.38 13.26 -2.99
CA ASN A 127 -30.90 13.61 -4.32
C ASN A 127 -29.96 12.48 -4.78
N ASP A 128 -30.14 11.97 -5.99
CA ASP A 128 -29.32 10.92 -6.60
C ASP A 128 -29.06 9.70 -5.71
N GLY A 129 -30.09 9.24 -4.97
CA GLY A 129 -30.00 8.11 -4.04
C GLY A 129 -29.28 8.43 -2.72
N MET A 130 -28.82 9.66 -2.53
CA MET A 130 -28.27 10.15 -1.25
C MET A 130 -29.39 10.80 -0.46
N ARG A 131 -29.51 10.47 0.83
CA ARG A 131 -30.46 11.12 1.74
C ARG A 131 -29.70 12.13 2.58
N TRP A 132 -30.23 13.33 2.70
CA TRP A 132 -29.59 14.39 3.45
C TRP A 132 -30.52 14.98 4.51
N ARG A 133 -29.92 15.47 5.59
CA ARG A 133 -30.57 16.14 6.70
C ARG A 133 -29.73 17.33 7.12
N MET A 134 -30.37 18.47 7.28
CA MET A 134 -29.77 19.73 7.64
C MET A 134 -30.48 20.27 8.88
N ALA A 135 -29.72 20.70 9.88
CA ALA A 135 -30.24 21.36 11.06
C ALA A 135 -29.52 22.69 11.24
N ILE A 136 -30.30 23.76 11.28
CA ILE A 136 -29.85 25.13 11.57
C ILE A 136 -30.32 25.44 12.98
N GLN A 137 -29.40 25.72 13.88
CA GLN A 137 -29.70 26.02 15.29
C GLN A 137 -28.89 27.23 15.74
N PRO A 138 -29.40 28.07 16.64
CA PRO A 138 -28.60 29.10 17.29
C PRO A 138 -27.38 28.46 17.96
N ALA A 139 -26.19 29.01 17.73
CA ALA A 139 -24.98 28.59 18.41
C ALA A 139 -24.96 29.24 19.81
N PRO A 140 -24.61 28.50 20.88
CA PRO A 140 -24.40 29.12 22.17
C PRO A 140 -23.24 30.11 22.07
N GLU A 141 -23.48 31.37 22.44
CA GLU A 141 -22.41 32.36 22.54
C GLU A 141 -21.39 31.89 23.59
N PRO A 142 -20.08 31.93 23.29
CA PRO A 142 -19.09 31.71 24.32
C PRO A 142 -19.19 32.88 25.32
N LEU A 143 -19.58 32.59 26.56
CA LEU A 143 -19.53 33.54 27.68
C LEU A 143 -18.06 33.93 27.92
N ALA A 144 -17.57 34.92 27.17
CA ALA A 144 -16.33 35.64 27.45
C ALA A 144 -16.73 37.09 27.68
N GLY A 145 -16.47 37.57 28.89
CA GLY A 145 -17.09 38.76 29.46
C GLY A 145 -16.92 40.05 28.67
N SER A 146 -17.78 41.00 29.04
CA SER A 146 -17.78 42.43 28.75
C SER A 146 -18.44 42.87 27.44
N GLY A 147 -19.59 43.55 27.61
CA GLY A 147 -20.24 44.33 26.58
C GLY A 147 -21.72 44.01 26.47
N GLN A 148 -22.53 44.62 27.33
CA GLN A 148 -23.96 44.79 27.06
C GLN A 148 -24.08 45.45 25.68
N THR A 149 -24.45 44.68 24.66
CA THR A 149 -25.03 45.24 23.43
C THR A 149 -26.51 44.93 23.50
N GLY A 150 -27.21 45.71 24.32
CA GLY A 150 -28.65 45.83 24.21
C GLY A 150 -28.95 46.40 22.83
N GLY A 151 -29.65 45.62 22.01
CA GLY A 151 -30.10 45.99 20.67
C GLY A 151 -29.32 45.29 19.56
N ASP A 152 -29.96 44.27 18.98
CA ASP A 152 -29.73 43.81 17.61
C ASP A 152 -28.29 43.37 17.23
N GLY A 153 -27.65 42.64 18.13
CA GLY A 153 -26.36 41.99 17.89
C GLY A 153 -26.45 40.83 16.89
N ALA A 154 -25.41 40.67 16.07
CA ALA A 154 -25.32 39.62 15.06
C ALA A 154 -25.37 38.21 15.71
N LYS A 155 -26.38 37.40 15.37
CA LYS A 155 -26.60 36.09 15.98
C LYS A 155 -25.76 35.01 15.30
N LEU A 156 -25.10 34.16 16.07
CA LEU A 156 -24.35 33.02 15.51
C LEU A 156 -25.28 31.81 15.34
N TYR A 157 -25.25 31.18 14.18
CA TYR A 157 -25.98 29.95 13.87
C TYR A 157 -24.99 28.83 13.57
N ARG A 158 -25.29 27.63 14.09
CA ARG A 158 -24.62 26.39 13.75
C ARG A 158 -25.48 25.62 12.75
N ILE A 159 -24.89 25.31 11.61
CA ILE A 159 -25.52 24.53 10.56
C ILE A 159 -24.83 23.16 10.52
N ARG A 160 -25.58 22.10 10.74
CA ARG A 160 -25.12 20.71 10.62
C ARG A 160 -25.80 20.06 9.44
N LEU A 161 -25.03 19.61 8.46
CA LEU A 161 -25.49 18.91 7.28
C LEU A 161 -24.95 17.49 7.27
N GLN A 162 -25.84 16.50 7.25
CA GLN A 162 -25.52 15.08 7.23
C GLN A 162 -26.03 14.50 5.91
N ILE A 163 -25.17 13.79 5.18
CA ILE A 163 -25.51 13.12 3.92
C ILE A 163 -25.15 11.65 4.07
N ARG A 164 -26.14 10.78 3.87
CA ARG A 164 -26.00 9.33 3.95
C ARG A 164 -26.36 8.67 2.62
N TRP A 165 -25.61 7.66 2.25
CA TRP A 165 -25.92 6.81 1.09
C TRP A 165 -25.73 5.35 1.46
N GLN A 166 -26.41 4.48 0.71
CA GLN A 166 -26.32 3.04 0.82
C GLN A 166 -26.00 2.48 -0.57
N ARG A 167 -25.07 1.54 -0.66
CA ARG A 167 -24.71 0.83 -1.88
C ARG A 167 -24.55 -0.65 -1.57
N ASP A 168 -24.72 -1.50 -2.58
CA ASP A 168 -24.47 -2.93 -2.46
C ASP A 168 -23.02 -3.17 -2.00
N GLY A 169 -22.86 -3.72 -0.80
CA GLY A 169 -21.56 -3.92 -0.17
C GLY A 169 -21.06 -2.81 0.76
N GLY A 170 -21.86 -1.77 1.04
CA GLY A 170 -21.58 -0.80 2.10
C GLY A 170 -22.22 0.58 1.91
N GLY A 171 -22.58 1.22 3.01
CA GLY A 171 -23.01 2.62 3.06
C GLY A 171 -21.90 3.57 3.48
N GLY A 172 -22.16 4.86 3.33
CA GLY A 172 -21.27 5.90 3.84
C GLY A 172 -22.04 7.11 4.33
N GLU A 173 -21.37 7.93 5.12
CA GLU A 173 -21.92 9.15 5.66
C GLU A 173 -20.86 10.26 5.60
N VAL A 174 -21.32 11.47 5.29
CA VAL A 174 -20.54 12.70 5.36
C VAL A 174 -21.32 13.69 6.21
N THR A 175 -20.67 14.24 7.25
CA THR A 175 -21.22 15.30 8.07
C THR A 175 -20.36 16.55 7.95
N LEU A 176 -20.97 17.67 7.55
CA LEU A 176 -20.37 18.99 7.56
C LEU A 176 -21.01 19.83 8.66
N GLN A 177 -20.18 20.61 9.34
CA GLN A 177 -20.62 21.61 10.31
C GLN A 177 -20.02 22.95 9.93
N THR A 178 -20.86 23.99 9.88
CA THR A 178 -20.42 25.35 9.66
C THR A 178 -21.08 26.29 10.67
N LEU A 179 -20.39 27.38 10.97
CA LEU A 179 -20.89 28.47 11.80
C LEU A 179 -21.12 29.66 10.89
N ARG A 180 -22.31 30.25 10.96
CA ARG A 180 -22.67 31.40 10.15
C ARG A 180 -23.23 32.50 11.02
N LEU A 181 -22.81 33.73 10.73
CA LEU A 181 -23.36 34.92 11.35
C LEU A 181 -24.67 35.30 10.65
N GLY A 182 -25.77 35.33 11.38
CA GLY A 182 -27.05 35.83 10.91
C GLY A 182 -27.05 37.35 10.87
N GLY A 183 -27.47 37.91 9.73
CA GLY A 183 -27.68 39.35 9.58
C GLY A 183 -28.86 39.86 10.41
N ARG A 184 -28.75 41.11 10.83
CA ARG A 184 -29.84 41.95 11.37
C ARG A 184 -31.08 41.90 10.47
N SER A 185 -32.25 41.66 11.06
CA SER A 185 -33.55 41.65 10.39
C SER A 185 -34.08 43.06 10.17
#